data_AF-A0A6B3H617-F1
#
_entry.id   AF-A0A6B3H617-F1
#
_cell.length_a   1.000
_cell.length_b   1.000
_cell.length_c   1.000
_cell.angle_alpha   90.00
_cell.angle_beta   90.00
_cell.angle_gamma   90.00
#
_symmetry.space_group_name_H-M   'P 1'
#
loop_
_entity.id
_entity.type
_entity.pdbx_description
1 polymer ?
#
loop_
_entity_poly.entity_id
_entity_poly.type
_entity_poly.pdbx_seq_one_letter_code
_entity_poly.pdbx_strand_id
1 'polypeptide(L)'
;DAGRAYHAALVAAAGNRTVTGLFATLWHQHQRFTAAALAGRQEVAEDTAEHLALARALQDGDAPAAKELLHRHIGSILRRAGVDGTELDLPDRVG
;
A
#
# COMPACT_ATOMS: atom_id res chain seq x y z
N ASP A 1 10.61 -11.94 0.96
CA ASP A 1 10.46 -10.59 0.38
C ASP A 1 10.07 -9.62 1.49
N ALA A 2 10.89 -8.60 1.74
CA ALA A 2 10.74 -7.67 2.85
C ALA A 2 9.49 -6.79 2.72
N GLY A 3 9.11 -6.39 1.49
CA GLY A 3 7.91 -5.59 1.23
C GLY A 3 6.63 -6.33 1.64
N ARG A 4 6.57 -7.64 1.36
CA ARG A 4 5.47 -8.51 1.80
C ARG A 4 5.33 -8.55 3.31
N ALA A 5 6.45 -8.75 4.01
CA ALA A 5 6.46 -8.86 5.46
C ALA A 5 6.00 -7.55 6.13
N TYR A 6 6.45 -6.41 5.60
CA TYR A 6 6.03 -5.09 6.07
C TYR A 6 4.51 -4.89 5.96
N HIS A 7 3.96 -5.07 4.76
CA HIS A 7 2.52 -4.88 4.53
C HIS A 7 1.67 -5.88 5.33
N ALA A 8 2.10 -7.15 5.39
CA ALA A 8 1.40 -8.16 6.17
C ALA A 8 1.34 -7.79 7.66
N ALA A 9 2.43 -7.27 8.23
CA ALA A 9 2.47 -6.82 9.61
C ALA A 9 1.52 -5.63 9.85
N LEU A 10 1.53 -4.65 8.95
CA LEU A 10 0.65 -3.47 9.05
C LEU A 10 -0.83 -3.86 8.99
N VAL A 11 -1.21 -4.73 8.05
CA VAL A 11 -2.60 -5.19 7.90
C VAL A 11 -3.03 -6.06 9.08
N ALA A 12 -2.16 -6.96 9.57
CA ALA A 12 -2.45 -7.80 10.72
C ALA A 12 -2.65 -6.98 12.01
N ALA A 13 -1.90 -5.88 12.16
CA ALA A 13 -2.02 -4.98 13.31
C ALA A 13 -3.40 -4.31 13.42
N ALA A 14 -4.16 -4.22 12.32
CA ALA A 14 -5.54 -3.73 12.36
C ALA A 14 -6.53 -4.69 13.06
N GLY A 15 -6.09 -5.91 13.43
CA GLY A 15 -6.91 -6.88 14.18
C GLY A 15 -8.07 -7.49 13.40
N ASN A 16 -8.18 -7.20 12.10
CA ASN A 16 -9.26 -7.68 11.25
C ASN A 16 -8.80 -8.88 10.41
N ARG A 17 -9.23 -10.08 10.80
CA ARG A 17 -8.88 -11.34 10.12
C ARG A 17 -9.37 -11.40 8.68
N THR A 18 -10.53 -10.82 8.38
CA THR A 18 -11.08 -10.78 7.02
C THR A 18 -10.19 -9.94 6.11
N VAL A 19 -9.80 -8.74 6.56
CA VAL A 19 -8.90 -7.86 5.79
C VAL A 19 -7.51 -8.49 5.63
N THR A 20 -7.00 -9.12 6.68
CA THR A 20 -5.71 -9.85 6.64
C THR A 20 -5.74 -10.98 5.61
N GLY A 21 -6.81 -11.78 5.60
CA GLY A 21 -7.00 -12.85 4.61
C GLY A 21 -7.14 -12.30 3.19
N LEU A 22 -7.89 -11.23 3.01
CA LEU A 22 -8.05 -10.58 1.71
C LEU A 22 -6.71 -10.07 1.15
N PHE A 23 -5.90 -9.41 1.99
CA PHE A 23 -4.57 -8.95 1.60
C PHE A 23 -3.67 -10.13 1.19
N ALA A 24 -3.67 -11.23 1.95
CA ALA A 24 -2.88 -12.40 1.61
C ALA A 24 -3.27 -13.00 0.25
N THR A 25 -4.57 -13.05 -0.05
CA THR A 25 -5.10 -13.52 -1.34
C THR A 25 -4.72 -12.60 -2.50
N LEU A 26 -4.74 -11.29 -2.28
CA LEU A 26 -4.47 -10.28 -3.32
C LEU A 26 -3.00 -9.91 -3.47
N TRP A 27 -2.09 -10.54 -2.72
CA TRP A 27 -0.68 -10.18 -2.69
C TRP A 27 -0.02 -10.24 -4.09
N HIS A 28 -0.35 -11.26 -4.88
CA HIS A 28 0.22 -11.40 -6.22
C HIS A 28 -0.24 -10.28 -7.16
N GLN A 29 -1.50 -9.86 -7.07
CA GLN A 29 -2.04 -8.72 -7.82
C GLN A 29 -1.37 -7.42 -7.36
N HIS A 30 -1.21 -7.24 -6.05
CA HIS A 30 -0.50 -6.10 -5.48
C HIS A 30 0.95 -6.02 -5.98
N GLN A 31 1.68 -7.14 -6.05
CA GLN A 31 3.05 -7.16 -6.60
C GLN A 31 3.10 -6.73 -8.07
N ARG A 32 2.16 -7.18 -8.89
CA ARG A 32 2.09 -6.77 -10.31
C ARG A 32 1.79 -5.27 -10.44
N PHE A 33 0.88 -4.77 -9.61
CA PHE A 33 0.52 -3.35 -9.59
C PHE A 33 1.70 -2.47 -9.15
N THR A 34 2.34 -2.82 -8.05
CA THR A 34 3.51 -2.07 -7.53
C THR A 34 4.72 -2.17 -8.46
N ALA A 35 4.92 -3.28 -9.17
CA ALA A 35 5.96 -3.35 -10.20
C ALA A 35 5.76 -2.32 -11.33
N ALA A 36 4.51 -2.00 -11.70
CA ALA A 36 4.23 -0.94 -12.66
C ALA A 36 4.50 0.46 -12.07
N ALA A 37 4.12 0.67 -10.80
CA ALA A 37 4.36 1.93 -10.09
C ALA A 37 5.84 2.21 -9.78
N LEU A 38 6.68 1.17 -9.72
CA LEU A 38 8.09 1.24 -9.30
C LEU A 38 9.04 0.87 -10.45
N ALA A 39 8.73 1.31 -11.66
CA ALA A 39 9.49 0.96 -12.87
C ALA A 39 10.90 1.56 -12.93
N GLY A 40 11.16 2.65 -12.19
CA GLY A 40 12.44 3.36 -12.17
C GLY A 40 13.09 3.43 -10.79
N ARG A 41 14.37 3.82 -10.78
CA ARG A 41 15.19 3.90 -9.55
C ARG A 41 14.72 5.01 -8.62
N GLN A 42 14.18 6.10 -9.16
CA GLN A 42 13.68 7.22 -8.37
C GLN A 42 12.42 6.81 -7.61
N GLU A 43 11.48 6.15 -8.29
CA GLU A 43 10.22 5.68 -7.73
C GLU A 43 10.46 4.69 -6.58
N VAL A 44 11.43 3.77 -6.75
CA VAL A 44 11.85 2.85 -5.68
C VAL A 44 12.42 3.59 -4.47
N ALA A 45 13.24 4.62 -4.69
CA ALA A 45 13.83 5.41 -3.60
C ALA A 45 12.76 6.20 -2.84
N GLU A 46 11.81 6.80 -3.56
CA GLU A 46 10.68 7.50 -2.97
C GLU A 46 9.75 6.57 -2.18
N ASP A 47 9.40 5.40 -2.73
CA ASP A 47 8.62 4.36 -2.04
C ASP A 47 9.28 3.91 -0.74
N THR A 48 10.59 3.68 -0.77
CA THR A 48 11.36 3.31 0.42
C THR A 48 11.32 4.41 1.48
N ALA A 49 11.44 5.68 1.07
CA ALA A 49 11.36 6.82 1.98
C ALA A 49 9.97 6.97 2.60
N GLU A 50 8.90 6.75 1.82
CA GLU A 50 7.52 6.75 2.29
C GLU A 50 7.28 5.66 3.34
N HIS A 51 7.72 4.43 3.08
CA HIS A 51 7.64 3.32 4.03
C HIS A 51 8.38 3.61 5.34
N LEU A 52 9.58 4.19 5.26
CA LEU A 52 10.37 4.59 6.44
C LEU A 52 9.68 5.68 7.25
N ALA A 53 9.08 6.68 6.61
CA ALA A 53 8.33 7.74 7.29
C ALA A 53 7.12 7.16 8.03
N LEU A 54 6.36 6.28 7.38
CA LEU A 54 5.21 5.61 8.00
C LEU A 54 5.64 4.72 9.18
N ALA A 55 6.71 3.93 9.03
CA ALA A 55 7.24 3.09 10.09
C ALA A 55 7.66 3.91 11.33
N ARG A 56 8.27 5.09 11.13
CA ARG A 56 8.64 6.00 12.22
C ARG A 56 7.42 6.57 12.94
N ALA A 57 6.43 7.06 12.20
CA ALA A 57 5.19 7.57 12.80
C ALA A 57 4.47 6.50 13.64
N LEU A 58 4.45 5.25 13.17
CA LEU A 58 3.92 4.11 13.93
C LEU A 58 4.75 3.81 15.19
N GLN A 59 6.08 3.84 15.08
CA GLN A 59 6.98 3.62 16.22
C GLN A 59 6.82 4.70 17.30
N ASP A 60 6.62 5.95 16.90
CA ASP A 60 6.43 7.09 17.79
C ASP A 60 5.01 7.15 18.39
N GLY A 61 4.10 6.28 17.94
CA GLY A 61 2.70 6.25 18.39
C GLY A 61 1.84 7.37 17.83
N ASP A 62 2.31 8.10 16.82
CA ASP A 62 1.58 9.20 16.17
C ASP A 62 0.59 8.65 15.13
N ALA A 63 -0.56 8.18 15.63
CA ALA A 63 -1.61 7.62 14.79
C ALA A 63 -2.16 8.60 13.73
N PRO A 64 -2.40 9.90 14.03
CA PRO A 64 -2.78 10.88 13.02
C PRO A 64 -1.74 11.01 11.89
N ALA A 65 -0.46 11.15 12.20
CA ALA A 65 0.59 11.25 11.19
C ALA A 65 0.72 9.96 10.37
N ALA A 66 0.67 8.79 11.02
CA ALA A 66 0.72 7.51 10.34
C ALA A 66 -0.44 7.35 9.34
N LYS A 67 -1.65 7.76 9.72
CA LYS A 67 -2.82 7.71 8.83
C LYS A 67 -2.67 8.63 7.62
N GLU A 68 -2.19 9.85 7.82
CA GLU A 68 -1.93 10.81 6.74
C GLU A 68 -0.86 10.29 5.77
N LEU A 69 0.25 9.78 6.30
CA LEU A 69 1.34 9.21 5.50
C LEU A 69 0.86 7.98 4.70
N LEU A 70 0.03 7.12 5.28
CA LEU A 70 -0.55 5.98 4.59
C LEU A 70 -1.43 6.41 3.41
N HIS A 71 -2.31 7.39 3.58
CA HIS A 71 -3.11 7.91 2.47
C HIS A 71 -2.26 8.53 1.36
N ARG A 72 -1.21 9.28 1.74
CA ARG A 72 -0.28 9.87 0.78
C ARG A 72 0.47 8.82 -0.02
N HIS A 73 0.93 7.75 0.64
CA HIS A 73 1.61 6.62 0.00
C HIS A 73 0.68 5.87 -0.97
N ILE A 74 -0.57 5.58 -0.57
CA ILE A 74 -1.55 4.98 -1.49
C ILE A 74 -1.75 5.88 -2.72
N GLY A 75 -1.87 7.20 -2.50
CA GLY A 75 -1.98 8.17 -3.58
C GLY A 75 -0.73 8.26 -4.48
N SER A 76 0.49 8.15 -3.94
CA SER A 76 1.73 8.15 -4.73
C SER A 76 1.80 6.92 -5.62
N ILE A 77 1.47 5.75 -5.07
CA ILE A 77 1.45 4.49 -5.79
C ILE A 77 0.42 4.50 -6.93
N LEU A 78 -0.81 4.99 -6.68
CA LEU A 78 -1.83 5.14 -7.72
C LEU A 78 -1.37 6.09 -8.84
N ARG A 79 -0.82 7.25 -8.50
CA ARG A 79 -0.31 8.21 -9.49
C ARG A 79 0.83 7.63 -10.32
N ARG A 80 1.80 6.96 -9.68
CA ARG A 80 2.94 6.32 -10.37
C ARG A 80 2.49 5.18 -11.28
N ALA A 81 1.43 4.47 -10.91
CA ALA A 81 0.80 3.44 -11.74
C ALA A 81 -0.04 4.01 -12.90
N GLY A 82 -0.17 5.34 -13.02
CA GLY A 82 -0.97 5.97 -14.05
C GLY A 82 -2.48 5.89 -13.79
N VAL A 83 -2.92 5.68 -12.55
CA VAL A 83 -4.34 5.70 -12.16
C VAL A 83 -4.74 7.11 -11.76
N ASP A 84 -5.52 7.77 -12.61
CA ASP A 84 -5.99 9.15 -12.48
C ASP A 84 -7.50 9.22 -12.19
N GLY A 85 -7.94 8.55 -11.12
CA GLY A 85 -9.24 8.80 -10.45
C GLY A 85 -10.53 8.59 -11.28
N THR A 86 -10.44 8.32 -12.57
CA THR A 86 -11.56 8.11 -13.50
C THR A 86 -11.80 6.64 -13.81
N GLU A 87 -10.85 5.75 -13.49
CA GLU A 87 -11.02 4.32 -13.73
C GLU A 87 -10.45 3.50 -12.56
N LEU A 88 -11.36 3.16 -11.64
CA LEU A 88 -11.26 1.99 -10.78
C LEU A 88 -12.62 1.32 -10.86
N ASP A 89 -12.97 0.88 -12.07
CA ASP A 89 -14.24 0.21 -12.32
C ASP A 89 -14.20 -1.14 -11.60
N LEU A 90 -14.84 -1.18 -10.43
CA LEU A 90 -15.04 -2.43 -9.71
C LEU A 90 -16.02 -3.25 -10.54
N PRO A 91 -15.72 -4.51 -10.87
CA PRO A 91 -16.64 -5.33 -11.65
C PRO A 91 -18.01 -5.38 -10.94
N ASP A 92 -19.07 -5.18 -11.71
CA ASP A 92 -20.44 -5.35 -11.25
C ASP A 92 -20.54 -6.69 -10.51
N ARG A 93 -21.08 -6.65 -9.29
CA ARG A 93 -21.30 -7.85 -8.50
C ARG A 93 -22.26 -8.73 -9.28
N VAL A 94 -21.74 -9.85 -9.79
CA VAL A 94 -22.57 -10.94 -10.30
C VAL A 94 -23.42 -11.43 -9.13
N GLY A 95 -24.74 -11.20 -9.25
CA GLY A 95 -25.76 -11.75 -8.36
C GLY A 95 -26.00 -13.23 -8.59
#